data_AF-A0A059NW66-F1
#
_entry.id   AF-A0A059NW66-F1
#
_cell.length_a   1.000
_cell.length_b   1.000
_cell.length_c   1.000
_cell.angle_alpha   90.00
_cell.angle_beta   90.00
_cell.angle_gamma   90.00
#
_symmetry.space_group_name_H-M   'P 1'
#
loop_
_entity.id
_entity.type
_entity.pdbx_description
1 polymer ?
#
loop_
_entity_poly.entity_id
_entity_poly.type
_entity_poly.pdbx_seq_one_letter_code
_entity_poly.pdbx_strand_id
1 'polypeptide(L)'
;MSKHLIVLGHGKGPGGVYDPGATGCGTSEDKFLNKEFLPVLKKYAPSNVAFYTTKNMFAYRDANKVAGYDSVTELHLDWANGASGGHVIIYKGYNPDNVDKSIRDAIKRYVGLRMSGGISRRNNLYNLNVFAKRGITYRLIELGFINNAKDMSAIRRNIENYAIDILSAITGKKIEKKEKGYLSLGDVNDDVKELQRYLRKLGYNLAVDGSYGEITERTVKSFQKQYGLKVDGYFGPSSRKKLEEVLSENKEEKQMEKNLKETGFKDVPDNEYYSKAIKWAKDKKITKGIGNDEFGLGDELTREDFITMLHRYHKEFGE
;
A
#
# COMPACT_ATOMS: atom_id res chain seq x y z
N MET A 1 -0.69 19.38 9.50
CA MET A 1 -1.67 18.94 8.49
C MET A 1 -2.92 18.50 9.22
N SER A 2 -4.11 18.89 8.76
CA SER A 2 -5.37 18.46 9.35
C SER A 2 -5.50 16.94 9.35
N LYS A 3 -6.00 16.34 10.42
CA LYS A 3 -6.22 14.91 10.58
C LYS A 3 -7.68 14.59 10.28
N HIS A 4 -7.92 13.61 9.43
CA HIS A 4 -9.26 13.21 9.00
C HIS A 4 -9.54 11.77 9.41
N LEU A 5 -10.74 11.50 9.91
CA LEU A 5 -11.22 10.15 10.16
C LEU A 5 -12.30 9.81 9.13
N ILE A 6 -12.09 8.72 8.39
CA ILE A 6 -13.13 8.12 7.53
C ILE A 6 -13.75 6.95 8.27
N VAL A 7 -15.06 7.00 8.45
CA VAL A 7 -15.86 5.97 9.12
C VAL A 7 -16.58 5.18 8.05
N LEU A 8 -16.51 3.85 8.12
CA LEU A 8 -17.28 2.98 7.23
C LEU A 8 -18.54 2.58 8.00
N GLY A 9 -19.70 2.90 7.43
CA GLY A 9 -21.00 2.66 8.04
C GLY A 9 -21.24 1.20 8.41
N HIS A 10 -22.11 0.99 9.38
CA HIS A 10 -22.57 -0.32 9.82
C HIS A 10 -21.44 -1.23 10.38
N GLY A 11 -21.64 -2.54 10.38
CA GLY A 11 -20.71 -3.55 10.89
C GLY A 11 -21.02 -4.07 12.29
N LYS A 12 -19.99 -4.56 12.99
CA LYS A 12 -20.14 -5.22 14.30
C LYS A 12 -20.65 -4.25 15.37
N GLY A 13 -21.75 -4.57 16.03
CA GLY A 13 -22.33 -3.89 17.19
C GLY A 13 -21.94 -4.51 18.53
N PRO A 14 -22.42 -3.95 19.66
CA PRO A 14 -22.20 -4.50 21.00
C PRO A 14 -22.70 -5.94 21.12
N GLY A 15 -22.04 -6.75 21.96
CA GLY A 15 -22.43 -8.15 22.16
C GLY A 15 -22.27 -9.06 20.93
N GLY A 16 -21.61 -8.58 19.87
CA GLY A 16 -21.42 -9.36 18.64
C GLY A 16 -22.58 -9.26 17.63
N VAL A 17 -23.63 -8.49 17.93
CA VAL A 17 -24.73 -8.23 16.98
C VAL A 17 -24.16 -7.62 15.71
N TYR A 18 -24.51 -8.15 14.54
CA TYR A 18 -24.00 -7.65 13.27
C TYR A 18 -25.07 -6.81 12.57
N ASP A 19 -24.71 -5.58 12.19
CA ASP A 19 -25.54 -4.71 11.38
C ASP A 19 -24.94 -4.64 9.97
N PRO A 20 -25.59 -5.20 8.94
CA PRO A 20 -25.07 -5.15 7.58
C PRO A 20 -25.36 -3.82 6.85
N GLY A 21 -26.22 -2.97 7.42
CA GLY A 21 -26.85 -1.87 6.69
C GLY A 21 -27.82 -2.36 5.62
N ALA A 22 -28.13 -1.50 4.65
CA ALA A 22 -28.97 -1.88 3.53
C ALA A 22 -28.31 -2.95 2.66
N THR A 23 -29.14 -3.64 1.87
CA THR A 23 -28.71 -4.72 0.97
C THR A 23 -29.26 -4.52 -0.42
N GLY A 24 -28.47 -4.84 -1.43
CA GLY A 24 -28.83 -4.70 -2.82
C GLY A 24 -27.70 -5.12 -3.75
N CYS A 25 -28.03 -5.43 -5.01
CA CYS A 25 -27.04 -5.75 -6.05
C CYS A 25 -25.95 -6.76 -5.63
N GLY A 26 -26.37 -7.80 -4.88
CA GLY A 26 -25.51 -8.91 -4.44
C GLY A 26 -24.60 -8.59 -3.24
N THR A 27 -24.77 -7.46 -2.55
CA THR A 27 -23.94 -7.08 -1.40
C THR A 27 -24.76 -6.37 -0.30
N SER A 28 -24.13 -6.15 0.84
CA SER A 28 -24.61 -5.27 1.92
C SER A 28 -23.71 -4.05 2.02
N GLU A 29 -24.19 -2.96 2.62
CA GLU A 29 -23.43 -1.71 2.77
C GLU A 29 -22.07 -1.95 3.43
N ASP A 30 -22.09 -2.64 4.58
CA ASP A 30 -20.88 -2.94 5.33
C ASP A 30 -19.87 -3.73 4.47
N LYS A 31 -20.34 -4.69 3.67
CA LYS A 31 -19.51 -5.57 2.86
C LYS A 31 -18.93 -4.81 1.69
N PHE A 32 -19.75 -4.02 0.99
CA PHE A 32 -19.27 -3.18 -0.09
C PHE A 32 -18.20 -2.19 0.39
N LEU A 33 -18.50 -1.46 1.46
CA LEU A 33 -17.59 -0.47 2.03
C LEU A 33 -16.28 -1.10 2.49
N ASN A 34 -16.29 -2.24 3.19
CA ASN A 34 -15.08 -2.85 3.72
C ASN A 34 -14.31 -3.71 2.71
N LYS A 35 -14.99 -4.40 1.79
CA LYS A 35 -14.34 -5.36 0.88
C LYS A 35 -14.04 -4.79 -0.50
N GLU A 36 -14.79 -3.79 -0.96
CA GLU A 36 -14.61 -3.19 -2.28
C GLU A 36 -14.03 -1.78 -2.18
N PHE A 37 -14.60 -0.91 -1.34
CA PHE A 37 -14.24 0.52 -1.31
C PHE A 37 -13.01 0.83 -0.44
N LEU A 38 -12.95 0.26 0.78
CA LEU A 38 -11.85 0.48 1.73
C LEU A 38 -10.46 0.12 1.18
N PRO A 39 -10.25 -1.01 0.47
CA PRO A 39 -8.94 -1.32 -0.11
C PRO A 39 -8.45 -0.20 -1.03
N VAL A 40 -9.35 0.36 -1.84
CA VAL A 40 -9.05 1.47 -2.76
C VAL A 40 -8.80 2.76 -1.98
N LEU A 41 -9.59 3.06 -0.95
CA LEU A 41 -9.32 4.21 -0.09
C LEU A 41 -7.95 4.10 0.57
N LYS A 42 -7.59 2.95 1.13
CA LYS A 42 -6.29 2.69 1.76
C LYS A 42 -5.13 2.83 0.76
N LYS A 43 -5.32 2.42 -0.50
CA LYS A 43 -4.32 2.55 -1.57
C LYS A 43 -3.91 4.01 -1.83
N TYR A 44 -4.87 4.93 -1.79
CA TYR A 44 -4.67 6.34 -2.17
C TYR A 44 -4.64 7.34 -1.01
N ALA A 45 -5.07 6.94 0.20
CA ALA A 45 -5.14 7.83 1.34
C ALA A 45 -3.76 8.35 1.79
N PRO A 46 -3.61 9.67 2.02
CA PRO A 46 -2.41 10.23 2.63
C PRO A 46 -2.33 9.89 4.12
N SER A 47 -1.15 10.05 4.70
CA SER A 47 -0.85 9.66 6.10
C SER A 47 -1.66 10.40 7.17
N ASN A 48 -2.32 11.50 6.83
CA ASN A 48 -3.20 12.26 7.72
C ASN A 48 -4.68 11.80 7.66
N VAL A 49 -4.99 10.72 6.93
CA VAL A 49 -6.30 10.09 6.87
C VAL A 49 -6.26 8.76 7.61
N ALA A 50 -7.09 8.61 8.64
CA ALA A 50 -7.30 7.36 9.37
C ALA A 50 -8.65 6.74 9.01
N PHE A 51 -8.79 5.45 9.27
CA PHE A 51 -10.01 4.69 8.99
C PHE A 51 -10.56 4.06 10.26
N TYR A 52 -11.87 4.18 10.45
CA TYR A 52 -12.63 3.50 11.49
C TYR A 52 -13.48 2.39 10.84
N THR A 53 -13.02 1.14 10.97
CA THR A 53 -13.54 -0.02 10.22
C THR A 53 -13.96 -1.20 11.10
N THR A 54 -13.71 -1.12 12.42
CA THR A 54 -13.72 -2.32 13.28
C THR A 54 -15.09 -2.64 13.86
N LYS A 55 -15.98 -1.66 13.97
CA LYS A 55 -17.30 -1.79 14.61
C LYS A 55 -18.21 -0.64 14.20
N ASN A 56 -19.51 -0.78 14.42
CA ASN A 56 -20.51 0.23 14.12
C ASN A 56 -20.40 1.42 15.09
N MET A 57 -20.03 2.62 14.61
CA MET A 57 -19.82 3.80 15.45
C MET A 57 -21.09 4.22 16.20
N PHE A 58 -22.24 4.18 15.54
CA PHE A 58 -23.53 4.53 16.12
C PHE A 58 -23.89 3.58 17.26
N ALA A 59 -23.80 2.26 17.01
CA ALA A 59 -24.17 1.24 17.98
C ALA A 59 -23.31 1.28 19.25
N TYR A 60 -22.02 1.59 19.12
CA TYR A 60 -21.09 1.72 20.26
C TYR A 60 -21.09 3.11 20.92
N ARG A 61 -21.83 4.08 20.38
CA ARG A 61 -21.85 5.48 20.83
C ARG A 61 -20.45 6.13 20.80
N ASP A 62 -19.62 5.69 19.86
CA ASP A 62 -18.21 6.08 19.81
C ASP A 62 -17.99 7.50 19.29
N ALA A 63 -19.02 8.14 18.72
CA ALA A 63 -19.00 9.57 18.44
C ALA A 63 -18.71 10.44 19.67
N ASN A 64 -18.90 9.95 20.91
CA ASN A 64 -18.48 10.67 22.13
C ASN A 64 -16.99 10.51 22.45
N LYS A 65 -16.34 9.47 21.92
CA LYS A 65 -14.98 9.05 22.27
C LYS A 65 -13.95 9.45 21.22
N VAL A 66 -14.37 9.55 19.95
CA VAL A 66 -13.49 9.98 18.85
C VAL A 66 -12.89 11.36 19.17
N ALA A 67 -11.58 11.47 19.16
CA ALA A 67 -10.84 12.71 19.42
C ALA A 67 -9.56 12.74 18.58
N GLY A 68 -8.95 13.93 18.43
CA GLY A 68 -7.69 14.10 17.70
C GLY A 68 -7.80 14.17 16.17
N TYR A 69 -9.02 14.41 15.66
CA TYR A 69 -9.31 14.61 14.24
C TYR A 69 -10.03 15.94 14.04
N ASP A 70 -9.66 16.67 12.98
CA ASP A 70 -10.28 17.94 12.60
C ASP A 70 -11.61 17.72 11.86
N SER A 71 -11.76 16.56 11.21
CA SER A 71 -13.03 16.19 10.56
C SER A 71 -13.27 14.69 10.59
N VAL A 72 -14.55 14.32 10.63
CA VAL A 72 -15.03 12.95 10.49
C VAL A 72 -15.97 12.86 9.28
N THR A 73 -15.72 11.90 8.40
CA THR A 73 -16.57 11.64 7.23
C THR A 73 -17.04 10.19 7.29
N GLU A 74 -18.34 9.96 7.39
CA GLU A 74 -18.93 8.62 7.45
C GLU A 74 -19.52 8.22 6.09
N LEU A 75 -19.13 7.06 5.56
CA LEU A 75 -19.55 6.55 4.25
C LEU A 75 -20.67 5.52 4.41
N HIS A 76 -21.72 5.67 3.61
CA HIS A 76 -22.92 4.82 3.52
C HIS A 76 -23.36 4.66 2.05
N LEU A 77 -24.33 3.78 1.80
CA LEU A 77 -25.10 3.74 0.56
C LEU A 77 -26.60 3.79 0.89
N ASP A 78 -27.34 4.63 0.16
CA ASP A 78 -28.76 4.81 0.41
C ASP A 78 -29.56 3.58 -0.10
N TRP A 79 -30.82 3.49 0.34
CA TRP A 79 -31.76 2.49 -0.10
C TRP A 79 -33.16 3.08 -0.22
N ALA A 80 -33.78 2.95 -1.39
CA ALA A 80 -35.20 3.23 -1.60
C ALA A 80 -35.67 2.62 -2.91
N ASN A 81 -36.97 2.34 -3.01
CA ASN A 81 -37.56 1.82 -4.25
C ASN A 81 -37.46 2.86 -5.37
N GLY A 82 -36.82 2.48 -6.49
CA GLY A 82 -36.75 3.27 -7.71
C GLY A 82 -35.87 4.54 -7.64
N ALA A 83 -35.15 4.76 -6.55
CA ALA A 83 -34.29 5.93 -6.38
C ALA A 83 -32.86 5.70 -6.92
N SER A 84 -32.14 6.81 -7.15
CA SER A 84 -30.75 6.83 -7.63
C SER A 84 -30.02 8.09 -7.18
N GLY A 85 -28.69 8.08 -7.33
CA GLY A 85 -27.80 9.18 -7.03
C GLY A 85 -27.40 9.23 -5.55
N GLY A 86 -26.43 10.09 -5.21
CA GLY A 86 -25.96 10.23 -3.83
C GLY A 86 -26.19 11.63 -3.28
N HIS A 87 -25.78 11.84 -2.03
CA HIS A 87 -25.76 13.15 -1.40
C HIS A 87 -24.81 13.22 -0.21
N VAL A 88 -24.55 14.44 0.26
CA VAL A 88 -23.87 14.69 1.55
C VAL A 88 -24.91 15.09 2.59
N ILE A 89 -24.85 14.52 3.79
CA ILE A 89 -25.65 14.90 4.94
C ILE A 89 -24.78 15.68 5.92
N ILE A 90 -25.22 16.90 6.25
CA ILE A 90 -24.57 17.79 7.21
C ILE A 90 -25.52 18.18 8.34
N TYR A 91 -24.97 18.71 9.43
CA TYR A 91 -25.76 19.15 10.58
C TYR A 91 -26.65 20.32 10.18
N LYS A 92 -27.91 20.31 10.62
CA LYS A 92 -28.92 21.29 10.19
C LYS A 92 -28.54 22.74 10.47
N GLY A 93 -27.80 22.99 11.55
CA GLY A 93 -27.32 24.33 11.92
C GLY A 93 -26.12 24.83 11.11
N TYR A 94 -25.54 24.00 10.22
CA TYR A 94 -24.36 24.36 9.44
C TYR A 94 -24.71 24.73 8.00
N ASN A 95 -23.91 25.64 7.47
CA ASN A 95 -23.83 25.87 6.04
C ASN A 95 -22.83 24.91 5.41
N PRO A 96 -23.10 24.37 4.20
CA PRO A 96 -22.16 23.52 3.50
C PRO A 96 -20.84 24.24 3.27
N ASP A 97 -19.75 23.61 3.68
CA ASP A 97 -18.40 24.09 3.44
C ASP A 97 -17.91 23.68 2.03
N ASN A 98 -16.66 24.00 1.71
CA ASN A 98 -16.08 23.63 0.42
C ASN A 98 -15.87 22.11 0.30
N VAL A 99 -15.59 21.42 1.40
CA VAL A 99 -15.41 19.97 1.42
C VAL A 99 -16.73 19.27 1.09
N ASP A 100 -17.84 19.72 1.69
CA ASP A 100 -19.19 19.20 1.42
C ASP A 100 -19.56 19.36 -0.07
N LYS A 101 -19.27 20.54 -0.64
CA LYS A 101 -19.52 20.83 -2.07
C LYS A 101 -18.63 19.99 -2.98
N SER A 102 -17.35 19.83 -2.67
CA SER A 102 -16.41 19.01 -3.46
C SER A 102 -16.78 17.53 -3.41
N ILE A 103 -17.19 17.02 -2.26
CA ILE A 103 -17.70 15.65 -2.12
C ILE A 103 -18.99 15.48 -2.95
N ARG A 104 -19.95 16.41 -2.81
CA ARG A 104 -21.17 16.41 -3.63
C ARG A 104 -20.84 16.37 -5.13
N ASP A 105 -19.87 17.15 -5.57
CA ASP A 105 -19.50 17.19 -6.99
C ASP A 105 -18.85 15.88 -7.45
N ALA A 106 -18.08 15.21 -6.60
CA ALA A 106 -17.62 13.84 -6.85
C ALA A 106 -18.80 12.88 -7.01
N ILE A 107 -19.75 12.89 -6.07
CA ILE A 107 -20.97 12.07 -6.14
C ILE A 107 -21.73 12.32 -7.45
N LYS A 108 -21.95 13.60 -7.80
CA LYS A 108 -22.63 14.00 -9.04
C LYS A 108 -21.96 13.40 -10.27
N ARG A 109 -20.62 13.40 -10.33
CA ARG A 109 -19.87 12.87 -11.47
C ARG A 109 -20.10 11.37 -11.70
N TYR A 110 -20.23 10.58 -10.62
CA TYR A 110 -20.24 9.12 -10.75
C TYR A 110 -21.63 8.49 -10.71
N VAL A 111 -22.55 9.05 -9.91
CA VAL A 111 -23.90 8.46 -9.74
C VAL A 111 -25.03 9.48 -9.91
N GLY A 112 -24.72 10.77 -10.09
CA GLY A 112 -25.72 11.83 -10.05
C GLY A 112 -26.14 12.21 -8.62
N LEU A 113 -27.03 13.19 -8.49
CA LEU A 113 -27.47 13.69 -7.17
C LEU A 113 -28.89 13.21 -6.84
N ARG A 114 -29.07 12.74 -5.61
CA ARG A 114 -30.38 12.26 -5.11
C ARG A 114 -31.43 13.38 -4.99
N MET A 115 -31.01 14.64 -4.89
CA MET A 115 -31.87 15.83 -4.91
C MET A 115 -31.13 17.02 -5.52
N SER A 116 -31.88 18.05 -5.91
CA SER A 116 -31.30 19.34 -6.29
C SER A 116 -30.33 19.85 -5.21
N GLY A 117 -29.13 20.24 -5.63
CA GLY A 117 -28.08 20.70 -4.73
C GLY A 117 -27.33 19.61 -3.96
N GLY A 118 -27.83 18.36 -3.90
CA GLY A 118 -27.09 17.18 -3.42
C GLY A 118 -26.60 17.22 -1.97
N ILE A 119 -27.14 18.12 -1.14
CA ILE A 119 -26.76 18.27 0.26
C ILE A 119 -28.02 18.32 1.13
N SER A 120 -28.13 17.34 2.03
CA SER A 120 -29.19 17.22 3.01
C SER A 120 -28.76 17.82 4.35
N ARG A 121 -29.60 18.67 4.94
CA ARG A 121 -29.40 19.22 6.30
C ARG A 121 -30.25 18.45 7.30
N ARG A 122 -29.64 17.81 8.28
CA ARG A 122 -30.32 16.93 9.26
C ARG A 122 -29.91 17.20 10.70
N ASN A 123 -30.80 16.90 11.65
CA ASN A 123 -30.54 16.93 13.10
C ASN A 123 -31.20 15.74 13.81
N ASN A 124 -31.61 14.72 13.07
CA ASN A 124 -32.20 13.47 13.58
C ASN A 124 -31.21 12.29 13.55
N LEU A 125 -29.92 12.55 13.28
CA LEU A 125 -28.86 11.53 13.25
C LEU A 125 -27.92 11.70 14.44
N TYR A 126 -27.70 10.62 15.19
CA TYR A 126 -26.96 10.68 16.45
C TYR A 126 -25.51 11.17 16.29
N ASN A 127 -24.71 10.54 15.44
CA ASN A 127 -23.29 10.91 15.24
C ASN A 127 -23.18 12.37 14.81
N LEU A 128 -24.01 12.79 13.85
CA LEU A 128 -24.11 14.16 13.35
C LEU A 128 -24.33 15.18 14.48
N ASN A 129 -25.30 14.92 15.37
CA ASN A 129 -25.61 15.78 16.50
C ASN A 129 -24.48 15.81 17.54
N VAL A 130 -23.89 14.65 17.85
CA VAL A 130 -22.81 14.54 18.85
C VAL A 130 -21.56 15.29 18.39
N PHE A 131 -21.12 15.09 17.15
CA PHE A 131 -19.95 15.79 16.64
C PHE A 131 -20.18 17.31 16.50
N ALA A 132 -21.37 17.73 16.06
CA ALA A 132 -21.74 19.14 16.03
C ALA A 132 -21.66 19.78 17.42
N LYS A 133 -22.23 19.14 18.46
CA LYS A 133 -22.13 19.61 19.86
C LYS A 133 -20.69 19.70 20.36
N ARG A 134 -19.80 18.85 19.84
CA ARG A 134 -18.38 18.79 20.21
C ARG A 134 -17.50 19.73 19.37
N GLY A 135 -18.06 20.49 18.44
CA GLY A 135 -17.30 21.38 17.56
C GLY A 135 -16.37 20.65 16.58
N ILE A 136 -16.63 19.36 16.32
CA ILE A 136 -15.87 18.57 15.35
C ILE A 136 -16.70 18.51 14.07
N THR A 137 -16.09 18.88 12.93
CA THR A 137 -16.79 18.82 11.64
C THR A 137 -17.10 17.37 11.29
N TYR A 138 -18.39 17.04 11.15
CA TYR A 138 -18.86 15.73 10.74
C TYR A 138 -19.79 15.85 9.54
N ARG A 139 -19.65 14.90 8.61
CA ARG A 139 -20.56 14.70 7.48
C ARG A 139 -20.77 13.22 7.24
N LEU A 140 -21.97 12.86 6.79
CA LEU A 140 -22.28 11.53 6.28
C LEU A 140 -22.44 11.61 4.77
N ILE A 141 -21.98 10.59 4.04
CA ILE A 141 -22.03 10.51 2.59
C ILE A 141 -22.85 9.30 2.20
N GLU A 142 -23.88 9.51 1.40
CA GLU A 142 -24.53 8.45 0.64
C GLU A 142 -23.87 8.38 -0.74
N LEU A 143 -23.05 7.35 -0.99
CA LEU A 143 -22.25 7.24 -2.22
C LEU A 143 -23.08 6.98 -3.48
N GLY A 144 -24.33 6.52 -3.31
CA GLY A 144 -25.29 6.08 -4.32
C GLY A 144 -26.32 5.14 -3.67
N PHE A 145 -27.20 4.52 -4.46
CA PHE A 145 -28.18 3.55 -3.94
C PHE A 145 -27.71 2.10 -4.08
N ILE A 146 -27.62 1.36 -2.98
CA ILE A 146 -27.14 -0.03 -2.99
C ILE A 146 -28.05 -0.98 -3.77
N ASN A 147 -29.35 -0.68 -3.83
CA ASN A 147 -30.35 -1.44 -4.56
C ASN A 147 -30.56 -0.95 -6.00
N ASN A 148 -29.81 0.06 -6.46
CA ASN A 148 -29.85 0.53 -7.84
C ASN A 148 -28.66 -0.05 -8.64
N ALA A 149 -28.96 -0.91 -9.61
CA ALA A 149 -27.94 -1.57 -10.42
C ALA A 149 -27.10 -0.60 -11.26
N LYS A 150 -27.65 0.55 -11.68
CA LYS A 150 -26.91 1.56 -12.44
C LYS A 150 -25.91 2.28 -11.54
N ASP A 151 -26.32 2.70 -10.35
CA ASP A 151 -25.44 3.34 -9.37
C ASP A 151 -24.31 2.38 -8.99
N MET A 152 -24.62 1.16 -8.55
CA MET A 152 -23.61 0.19 -8.12
C MET A 152 -22.64 -0.18 -9.25
N SER A 153 -23.13 -0.30 -10.50
CA SER A 153 -22.26 -0.54 -11.66
C SER A 153 -21.36 0.66 -11.96
N ALA A 154 -21.86 1.88 -11.84
CA ALA A 154 -21.09 3.09 -12.04
C ALA A 154 -20.02 3.28 -10.96
N ILE A 155 -20.36 3.02 -9.69
CA ILE A 155 -19.41 3.04 -8.57
C ILE A 155 -18.31 2.02 -8.80
N ARG A 156 -18.64 0.74 -9.04
CA ARG A 156 -17.63 -0.32 -9.24
C ARG A 156 -16.72 -0.05 -10.44
N ARG A 157 -17.28 0.41 -11.56
CA ARG A 157 -16.52 0.77 -12.76
C ARG A 157 -15.53 1.91 -12.50
N ASN A 158 -15.87 2.84 -11.62
CA ASN A 158 -15.09 4.04 -11.33
C ASN A 158 -14.47 4.03 -9.93
N ILE A 159 -14.38 2.86 -9.28
CA ILE A 159 -14.14 2.78 -7.83
C ILE A 159 -12.85 3.48 -7.40
N GLU A 160 -11.78 3.37 -8.20
CA GLU A 160 -10.52 4.08 -7.97
C GLU A 160 -10.67 5.60 -8.06
N ASN A 161 -11.26 6.09 -9.15
CA ASN A 161 -11.39 7.52 -9.37
C ASN A 161 -12.36 8.14 -8.35
N TYR A 162 -13.43 7.42 -8.01
CA TYR A 162 -14.39 7.88 -7.01
C TYR A 162 -13.76 7.96 -5.61
N ALA A 163 -13.00 6.94 -5.20
CA ALA A 163 -12.25 6.99 -3.95
C ALA A 163 -11.21 8.13 -3.91
N ILE A 164 -10.46 8.33 -5.01
CA ILE A 164 -9.49 9.43 -5.15
C ILE A 164 -10.18 10.79 -5.04
N ASP A 165 -11.31 10.99 -5.71
CA ASP A 165 -12.05 12.24 -5.68
C ASP A 165 -12.62 12.53 -4.29
N ILE A 166 -13.14 11.50 -3.60
CA ILE A 166 -13.62 11.61 -2.22
C ILE A 166 -12.46 11.97 -1.28
N LEU A 167 -11.33 11.27 -1.36
CA LEU A 167 -10.15 11.57 -0.55
C LEU A 167 -9.58 12.97 -0.84
N SER A 168 -9.58 13.38 -2.12
CA SER A 168 -9.11 14.70 -2.53
C SER A 168 -10.00 15.80 -1.95
N ALA A 169 -11.32 15.58 -1.99
CA ALA A 169 -12.29 16.50 -1.41
C ALA A 169 -12.14 16.59 0.12
N ILE A 170 -12.01 15.46 0.82
CA ILE A 170 -11.84 15.42 2.29
C ILE A 170 -10.56 16.13 2.73
N THR A 171 -9.46 15.92 2.01
CA THR A 171 -8.14 16.43 2.39
C THR A 171 -7.83 17.83 1.86
N GLY A 172 -8.66 18.34 0.94
CA GLY A 172 -8.42 19.59 0.22
C GLY A 172 -7.19 19.54 -0.69
N LYS A 173 -6.67 18.35 -1.02
CA LYS A 173 -5.48 18.16 -1.84
C LYS A 173 -5.81 17.27 -3.02
N LYS A 174 -5.35 17.64 -4.22
CA LYS A 174 -5.44 16.76 -5.37
C LYS A 174 -4.61 15.50 -5.10
N ILE A 175 -5.27 14.35 -5.08
CA ILE A 175 -4.60 13.05 -5.04
C ILE A 175 -4.52 12.54 -6.47
N GLU A 176 -3.31 12.18 -6.90
CA GLU A 176 -3.07 11.68 -8.24
C GLU A 176 -3.20 10.16 -8.27
N LYS A 177 -3.82 9.65 -9.32
CA LYS A 177 -3.81 8.22 -9.60
C LYS A 177 -2.36 7.80 -9.84
N LYS A 178 -1.89 6.86 -9.02
CA LYS A 178 -0.54 6.30 -9.16
C LYS A 178 -0.47 5.52 -10.46
N GLU A 179 0.64 5.69 -11.17
CA GLU A 179 0.83 5.11 -12.50
C GLU A 179 0.65 3.59 -12.49
N LYS A 180 0.29 3.06 -13.67
CA LYS A 180 0.22 1.63 -13.94
C LYS A 180 1.58 0.98 -13.60
N GLY A 181 1.59 -0.12 -12.85
CA GLY A 181 2.82 -0.86 -12.51
C GLY A 181 3.28 -0.80 -11.04
N TYR A 182 2.54 -0.09 -10.18
CA TYR A 182 2.72 -0.14 -8.73
C TYR A 182 1.84 -1.23 -8.09
N LEU A 183 2.40 -1.99 -7.14
CA LEU A 183 1.64 -2.85 -6.23
C LEU A 183 1.57 -2.21 -4.85
N SER A 184 0.43 -2.33 -4.19
CA SER A 184 0.09 -1.54 -3.01
C SER A 184 -1.01 -2.18 -2.16
N LEU A 185 -1.17 -1.70 -0.93
CA LEU A 185 -2.17 -2.18 0.01
C LEU A 185 -3.58 -2.27 -0.62
N GLY A 186 -4.16 -3.46 -0.59
CA GLY A 186 -5.48 -3.76 -1.16
C GLY A 186 -5.45 -4.40 -2.55
N ASP A 187 -4.32 -4.39 -3.26
CA ASP A 187 -4.21 -5.08 -4.55
C ASP A 187 -4.28 -6.61 -4.33
N VAL A 188 -5.09 -7.30 -5.14
CA VAL A 188 -5.21 -8.77 -5.14
C VAL A 188 -5.06 -9.29 -6.56
N ASN A 189 -3.88 -9.81 -6.89
CA ASN A 189 -3.56 -10.31 -8.24
C ASN A 189 -2.30 -11.20 -8.23
N ASP A 190 -1.96 -11.76 -9.40
CA ASP A 190 -0.79 -12.63 -9.52
C ASP A 190 0.56 -11.90 -9.44
N ASP A 191 0.61 -10.61 -9.76
CA ASP A 191 1.83 -9.79 -9.59
C ASP A 191 2.20 -9.66 -8.10
N VAL A 192 1.20 -9.49 -7.22
CA VAL A 192 1.40 -9.51 -5.77
C VAL A 192 1.92 -10.87 -5.33
N LYS A 193 1.35 -11.94 -5.87
CA LYS A 193 1.77 -13.32 -5.55
C LYS A 193 3.23 -13.53 -5.96
N GLU A 194 3.63 -13.01 -7.11
CA GLU A 194 5.01 -13.05 -7.60
C GLU A 194 5.96 -12.25 -6.69
N LEU A 195 5.61 -11.01 -6.35
CA LEU A 195 6.35 -10.18 -5.38
C LEU A 195 6.57 -10.92 -4.06
N GLN A 196 5.52 -11.50 -3.48
CA GLN A 196 5.60 -12.23 -2.23
C GLN A 196 6.55 -13.46 -2.33
N ARG A 197 6.57 -14.17 -3.47
CA ARG A 197 7.53 -15.27 -3.71
C ARG A 197 8.96 -14.76 -3.73
N TYR A 198 9.22 -13.64 -4.41
CA TYR A 198 10.55 -13.05 -4.46
C TYR A 198 11.02 -12.56 -3.10
N LEU A 199 10.15 -11.88 -2.34
CA LEU A 199 10.48 -11.46 -0.97
C LEU A 199 10.79 -12.66 -0.08
N ARG A 200 10.03 -13.77 -0.17
CA ARG A 200 10.39 -15.02 0.52
C ARG A 200 11.76 -15.56 0.11
N LYS A 201 12.07 -15.51 -1.19
CA LYS A 201 13.37 -15.96 -1.70
C LYS A 201 14.53 -15.11 -1.16
N LEU A 202 14.29 -13.84 -0.84
CA LEU A 202 15.24 -12.94 -0.18
C LEU A 202 15.26 -13.08 1.36
N GLY A 203 14.52 -14.03 1.93
CA GLY A 203 14.54 -14.33 3.37
C GLY A 203 13.48 -13.61 4.20
N TYR A 204 12.57 -12.84 3.59
CA TYR A 204 11.45 -12.25 4.34
C TYR A 204 10.38 -13.28 4.66
N ASN A 205 9.79 -13.20 5.85
CA ASN A 205 8.73 -14.11 6.29
C ASN A 205 7.34 -13.49 6.04
N LEU A 206 6.62 -14.01 5.02
CA LEU A 206 5.26 -13.63 4.67
C LEU A 206 4.56 -14.75 3.88
N ALA A 207 3.22 -14.75 3.91
CA ALA A 207 2.41 -15.64 3.09
C ALA A 207 2.46 -15.23 1.60
N VAL A 208 2.26 -16.21 0.70
CA VAL A 208 2.03 -15.96 -0.73
C VAL A 208 0.58 -16.28 -1.03
N ASP A 209 -0.27 -15.29 -0.80
CA ASP A 209 -1.72 -15.37 -0.97
C ASP A 209 -2.21 -14.53 -2.15
N GLY A 210 -1.32 -13.73 -2.77
CA GLY A 210 -1.68 -12.79 -3.83
C GLY A 210 -2.41 -11.55 -3.32
N SER A 211 -2.51 -11.36 -2.00
CA SER A 211 -3.13 -10.21 -1.36
C SER A 211 -2.06 -9.28 -0.79
N TYR A 212 -2.06 -8.03 -1.24
CA TYR A 212 -1.17 -7.03 -0.71
C TYR A 212 -1.80 -6.46 0.56
N GLY A 213 -1.74 -7.24 1.64
CA GLY A 213 -2.22 -6.85 2.97
C GLY A 213 -1.18 -6.10 3.81
N GLU A 214 -1.51 -5.84 5.07
CA GLU A 214 -0.65 -5.10 6.01
C GLU A 214 0.71 -5.77 6.24
N ILE A 215 0.78 -7.11 6.18
CA ILE A 215 2.03 -7.86 6.30
C ILE A 215 2.90 -7.69 5.05
N THR A 216 2.29 -7.72 3.85
CA THR A 216 3.00 -7.46 2.59
C THR A 216 3.53 -6.03 2.56
N GLU A 217 2.70 -5.04 2.92
CA GLU A 217 3.10 -3.64 3.00
C GLU A 217 4.26 -3.41 3.97
N ARG A 218 4.18 -4.00 5.18
CA ARG A 218 5.25 -3.92 6.16
C ARG A 218 6.54 -4.55 5.64
N THR A 219 6.44 -5.70 4.98
CA THR A 219 7.60 -6.38 4.38
C THR A 219 8.23 -5.53 3.28
N VAL A 220 7.42 -4.91 2.42
CA VAL A 220 7.94 -4.01 1.37
C VAL A 220 8.59 -2.77 1.98
N LYS A 221 8.02 -2.18 3.04
CA LYS A 221 8.68 -1.10 3.79
C LYS A 221 10.03 -1.52 4.37
N SER A 222 10.12 -2.75 4.91
CA SER A 222 11.40 -3.30 5.40
C SER A 222 12.41 -3.48 4.27
N PHE A 223 11.99 -4.03 3.13
CA PHE A 223 12.82 -4.14 1.93
C PHE A 223 13.31 -2.77 1.44
N GLN A 224 12.40 -1.81 1.29
CA GLN A 224 12.74 -0.44 0.89
C GLN A 224 13.75 0.18 1.85
N LYS A 225 13.54 0.04 3.16
CA LYS A 225 14.47 0.54 4.19
C LYS A 225 15.84 -0.12 4.08
N GLN A 226 15.89 -1.44 3.92
CA GLN A 226 17.14 -2.21 3.84
C GLN A 226 18.03 -1.76 2.66
N TYR A 227 17.41 -1.42 1.52
CA TYR A 227 18.12 -1.04 0.31
C TYR A 227 18.12 0.47 0.02
N GLY A 228 17.87 1.30 1.04
CA GLY A 228 17.97 2.76 0.93
C GLY A 228 16.95 3.42 -0.01
N LEU A 229 15.81 2.77 -0.25
CA LEU A 229 14.72 3.31 -1.06
C LEU A 229 13.77 4.18 -0.23
N LYS A 230 12.94 4.97 -0.91
CA LYS A 230 11.83 5.68 -0.27
C LYS A 230 10.90 4.69 0.43
N VAL A 231 10.73 4.83 1.75
CA VAL A 231 9.94 3.91 2.59
C VAL A 231 8.46 4.31 2.61
N ASP A 232 7.78 4.06 1.50
CA ASP A 232 6.37 4.41 1.32
C ASP A 232 5.43 3.19 1.26
N GLY A 233 5.99 1.97 1.23
CA GLY A 233 5.22 0.72 1.14
C GLY A 233 4.59 0.49 -0.22
N TYR A 234 5.00 1.22 -1.26
CA TYR A 234 4.57 0.98 -2.63
C TYR A 234 5.65 0.22 -3.39
N PHE A 235 5.30 -0.94 -3.94
CA PHE A 235 6.21 -1.69 -4.78
C PHE A 235 6.14 -1.17 -6.22
N GLY A 236 6.90 -0.11 -6.50
CA GLY A 236 7.00 0.55 -7.80
C GLY A 236 8.30 0.26 -8.57
N PRO A 237 8.56 0.98 -9.68
CA PRO A 237 9.72 0.76 -10.56
C PRO A 237 11.05 0.70 -9.82
N SER A 238 11.33 1.63 -8.88
CA SER A 238 12.58 1.61 -8.13
C SER A 238 12.70 0.39 -7.19
N SER A 239 11.59 -0.04 -6.57
CA SER A 239 11.59 -1.25 -5.74
C SER A 239 11.75 -2.51 -6.60
N ARG A 240 11.13 -2.56 -7.78
CA ARG A 240 11.25 -3.65 -8.75
C ARG A 240 12.67 -3.80 -9.26
N LYS A 241 13.26 -2.69 -9.74
CA LYS A 241 14.65 -2.67 -10.20
C LYS A 241 15.59 -3.20 -9.12
N LYS A 242 15.47 -2.69 -7.89
CA LYS A 242 16.31 -3.15 -6.77
C LYS A 242 16.06 -4.62 -6.42
N LEU A 243 14.81 -5.10 -6.48
CA LEU A 243 14.48 -6.51 -6.24
C LEU A 243 15.18 -7.40 -7.27
N GLU A 244 15.13 -7.02 -8.55
CA GLU A 244 15.78 -7.73 -9.65
C GLU A 244 17.30 -7.80 -9.48
N GLU A 245 17.94 -6.66 -9.15
CA GLU A 245 19.38 -6.57 -8.85
C GLU A 245 19.78 -7.56 -7.73
N VAL A 246 19.08 -7.54 -6.60
CA VAL A 246 19.36 -8.41 -5.45
C VAL A 246 19.11 -9.89 -5.80
N LEU A 247 18.13 -10.19 -6.64
CA LEU A 247 17.86 -11.56 -7.09
C LEU A 247 18.93 -12.07 -8.06
N SER A 248 19.53 -11.21 -8.89
CA SER A 248 20.68 -11.57 -9.73
C SER A 248 21.94 -11.81 -8.90
N GLU A 249 22.27 -10.93 -7.95
CA GLU A 249 23.44 -11.09 -7.08
C GLU A 249 23.39 -12.42 -6.30
N ASN A 250 22.23 -12.75 -5.71
CA ASN A 250 22.02 -14.03 -5.02
C ASN A 250 22.15 -15.27 -5.93
N LYS A 251 21.86 -15.14 -7.24
CA LYS A 251 22.05 -16.23 -8.20
C LYS A 251 23.54 -16.41 -8.54
N GLU A 252 24.25 -15.31 -8.76
CA GLU A 252 25.68 -15.33 -9.05
C GLU A 252 26.46 -15.91 -7.87
N GLU A 253 26.14 -15.51 -6.64
CA GLU A 253 26.78 -16.05 -5.44
C GLU A 253 26.55 -17.57 -5.29
N LYS A 254 25.31 -18.04 -5.47
CA LYS A 254 25.00 -19.48 -5.44
C LYS A 254 25.65 -20.27 -6.57
N GLN A 255 25.79 -19.68 -7.76
CA GLN A 255 26.48 -20.31 -8.87
C GLN A 255 27.99 -20.38 -8.63
N MET A 256 28.59 -19.34 -8.02
CA MET A 256 29.98 -19.38 -7.56
C MET A 256 30.18 -20.46 -6.48
N GLU A 257 29.26 -20.60 -5.53
CA GLU A 257 29.28 -21.67 -4.51
C GLU A 257 29.18 -23.08 -5.10
N LYS A 258 28.40 -23.26 -6.16
CA LYS A 258 28.34 -24.54 -6.88
C LYS A 258 29.61 -24.80 -7.71
N ASN A 259 30.28 -23.75 -8.18
CA ASN A 259 31.52 -23.78 -8.96
C ASN A 259 32.79 -23.73 -8.08
N LEU A 260 32.66 -23.71 -6.76
CA LEU A 260 33.77 -23.62 -5.81
C LEU A 260 34.65 -24.89 -5.79
N LYS A 261 34.24 -25.97 -6.48
CA LYS A 261 35.05 -27.17 -6.70
C LYS A 261 36.27 -26.99 -7.60
N GLU A 262 36.45 -25.83 -8.22
CA GLU A 262 37.67 -25.53 -8.98
C GLU A 262 37.98 -24.03 -8.84
N THR A 263 38.84 -23.66 -7.87
CA THR A 263 39.49 -22.33 -7.86
C THR A 263 40.34 -22.12 -9.12
N GLY A 264 40.73 -23.24 -9.75
CA GLY A 264 41.62 -23.32 -10.90
C GLY A 264 43.06 -22.95 -10.56
N PHE A 265 43.40 -22.87 -9.27
CA PHE A 265 44.77 -22.83 -8.77
C PHE A 265 45.06 -24.16 -8.05
N LYS A 266 46.17 -24.82 -8.42
CA LYS A 266 46.51 -26.17 -7.94
C LYS A 266 46.84 -26.21 -6.45
N ASP A 267 47.33 -25.11 -5.92
CA ASP A 267 47.77 -24.91 -4.53
C ASP A 267 46.66 -24.36 -3.62
N VAL A 268 45.45 -24.12 -4.13
CA VAL A 268 44.32 -23.60 -3.34
C VAL A 268 43.27 -24.70 -3.17
N PRO A 269 43.10 -25.26 -1.95
CA PRO A 269 42.06 -26.26 -1.70
C PRO A 269 40.66 -25.69 -1.97
N ASP A 270 39.73 -26.52 -2.46
CA ASP A 270 38.43 -26.05 -2.95
C ASP A 270 37.45 -25.59 -1.86
N ASN A 271 37.68 -25.93 -0.60
CA ASN A 271 36.71 -25.73 0.48
C ASN A 271 37.29 -25.03 1.72
N GLU A 272 38.25 -24.14 1.51
CA GLU A 272 38.80 -23.30 2.58
C GLU A 272 38.11 -21.93 2.60
N TYR A 273 38.14 -21.27 3.77
CA TYR A 273 37.44 -20.00 3.97
C TYR A 273 37.89 -18.89 2.97
N TYR A 274 39.12 -18.97 2.45
CA TYR A 274 39.68 -18.05 1.47
C TYR A 274 39.42 -18.45 0.02
N SER A 275 39.05 -19.70 -0.27
CA SER A 275 38.94 -20.23 -1.64
C SER A 275 37.90 -19.47 -2.46
N LYS A 276 36.80 -19.04 -1.82
CA LYS A 276 35.75 -18.19 -2.44
C LYS A 276 36.30 -16.84 -2.89
N ALA A 277 37.09 -16.18 -2.01
CA ALA A 277 37.66 -14.87 -2.30
C ALA A 277 38.72 -14.95 -3.41
N ILE A 278 39.56 -15.99 -3.39
CA ILE A 278 40.58 -16.22 -4.41
C ILE A 278 39.94 -16.49 -5.78
N LYS A 279 38.92 -17.36 -5.83
CA LYS A 279 38.18 -17.65 -7.07
C LYS A 279 37.52 -16.40 -7.63
N TRP A 280 36.80 -15.65 -6.79
CA TRP A 280 36.19 -14.38 -7.19
C TRP A 280 37.23 -13.40 -7.74
N ALA A 281 38.38 -13.26 -7.07
CA ALA A 281 39.45 -12.36 -7.52
C ALA A 281 40.03 -12.80 -8.88
N LYS A 282 40.14 -14.11 -9.13
CA LYS A 282 40.57 -14.65 -10.42
C LYS A 282 39.54 -14.39 -11.52
N ASP A 283 38.26 -14.69 -11.27
CA ASP A 283 37.16 -14.54 -12.23
C ASP A 283 36.97 -13.07 -12.63
N LYS A 284 37.16 -12.14 -11.67
CA LYS A 284 37.18 -10.68 -11.90
C LYS A 284 38.52 -10.14 -12.39
N LYS A 285 39.48 -11.01 -12.72
CA LYS A 285 40.82 -10.68 -13.24
C LYS A 285 41.62 -9.73 -12.33
N ILE A 286 41.32 -9.71 -11.04
CA ILE A 286 42.06 -8.97 -10.00
C ILE A 286 43.39 -9.67 -9.74
N THR A 287 43.39 -11.01 -9.70
CA THR A 287 44.62 -11.82 -9.62
C THR A 287 44.77 -12.71 -10.85
N LYS A 288 46.02 -13.05 -11.16
CA LYS A 288 46.40 -14.07 -12.16
C LYS A 288 47.12 -15.26 -11.53
N GLY A 289 47.34 -15.23 -10.21
CA GLY A 289 48.30 -16.10 -9.54
C GLY A 289 49.75 -15.73 -9.87
N ILE A 290 50.67 -16.59 -9.46
CA ILE A 290 52.12 -16.43 -9.65
C ILE A 290 52.65 -17.15 -10.90
N GLY A 291 51.78 -17.88 -11.62
CA GLY A 291 52.14 -18.69 -12.79
C GLY A 291 51.88 -20.18 -12.54
N ASN A 292 52.04 -21.03 -13.56
CA ASN A 292 51.87 -22.50 -13.48
C ASN A 292 50.54 -23.01 -12.88
N ASP A 293 49.49 -22.19 -12.95
CA ASP A 293 48.22 -22.40 -12.25
C ASP A 293 48.36 -22.44 -10.72
N GLU A 294 49.28 -21.68 -10.15
CA GLU A 294 49.43 -21.50 -8.70
C GLU A 294 49.03 -20.08 -8.28
N PHE A 295 48.38 -19.98 -7.13
CA PHE A 295 48.02 -18.71 -6.50
C PHE A 295 49.19 -18.10 -5.73
N GLY A 296 50.03 -18.95 -5.11
CA GLY A 296 51.07 -18.56 -4.14
C GLY A 296 50.57 -18.68 -2.69
N LEU A 297 49.81 -19.74 -2.38
CA LEU A 297 49.21 -19.90 -1.05
C LEU A 297 50.29 -20.09 0.03
N GLY A 298 50.43 -19.11 0.92
CA GLY A 298 51.41 -19.11 2.01
C GLY A 298 52.68 -18.32 1.71
N ASP A 299 52.83 -17.81 0.49
CA ASP A 299 53.94 -16.94 0.11
C ASP A 299 53.79 -15.53 0.71
N GLU A 300 54.91 -14.81 0.84
CA GLU A 300 54.88 -13.41 1.26
C GLU A 300 54.29 -12.50 0.17
N LEU A 301 53.28 -11.72 0.52
CA LEU A 301 52.70 -10.72 -0.37
C LEU A 301 53.60 -9.48 -0.43
N THR A 302 54.15 -9.16 -1.61
CA THR A 302 54.95 -7.95 -1.79
C THR A 302 54.08 -6.69 -1.93
N ARG A 303 54.69 -5.51 -1.77
CA ARG A 303 53.99 -4.23 -2.03
C ARG A 303 53.62 -4.09 -3.51
N GLU A 304 54.47 -4.58 -4.42
CA GLU A 304 54.18 -4.60 -5.86
C GLU A 304 52.95 -5.46 -6.18
N ASP A 305 52.83 -6.65 -5.58
CA ASP A 305 51.67 -7.53 -5.78
C ASP A 305 50.38 -6.87 -5.30
N PHE A 306 50.42 -6.31 -4.09
CA PHE A 306 49.27 -5.65 -3.49
C PHE A 306 48.77 -4.46 -4.33
N ILE A 307 49.69 -3.58 -4.75
CA ILE A 307 49.33 -2.42 -5.59
C ILE A 307 48.81 -2.87 -6.96
N THR A 308 49.35 -3.96 -7.52
CA THR A 308 48.87 -4.50 -8.79
C THR A 308 47.44 -5.04 -8.68
N MET A 309 47.13 -5.78 -7.61
CA MET A 309 45.77 -6.27 -7.34
C MET A 309 44.79 -5.11 -7.12
N LEU A 310 45.17 -4.10 -6.33
CA LEU A 310 44.37 -2.90 -6.12
C LEU A 310 44.11 -2.13 -7.42
N HIS A 311 45.12 -1.96 -8.27
CA HIS A 311 44.96 -1.29 -9.56
C HIS A 311 43.98 -2.04 -10.48
N ARG A 312 44.05 -3.37 -10.53
CA ARG A 312 43.09 -4.18 -11.31
C ARG A 312 41.69 -4.13 -10.73
N TYR A 313 41.56 -4.14 -9.41
CA TYR A 313 40.27 -3.94 -8.74
C TYR A 313 39.66 -2.58 -9.11
N HIS A 314 40.45 -1.50 -9.03
CA HIS A 314 40.00 -0.17 -9.43
C HIS A 314 39.63 -0.11 -10.92
N LYS A 315 40.36 -0.80 -11.80
CA LYS A 315 40.01 -0.85 -13.22
C LYS A 315 38.68 -1.58 -13.49
N GLU A 316 38.36 -2.58 -12.69
CA GLU A 316 37.14 -3.38 -12.86
C GLU A 316 35.91 -2.72 -12.21
N PHE A 317 36.09 -2.00 -11.10
CA PHE A 317 34.98 -1.50 -10.26
C PHE A 317 35.05 -0.01 -9.90
N GLY A 318 36.11 0.69 -10.25
CA GLY A 318 36.22 2.13 -10.10
C GLY A 318 35.37 2.85 -11.14
N GLU A 319 34.64 3.86 -10.69
CA GLU A 319 33.83 4.75 -11.54
C GLU A 319 34.66 5.49 -12.60
#